data_AF-A0A821CUQ6-F1
#
_entry.id   AF-A0A821CUQ6-F1
#
_cell.length_a   1.000
_cell.length_b   1.000
_cell.length_c   1.000
_cell.angle_alpha   90.00
_cell.angle_beta   90.00
_cell.angle_gamma   90.00
#
_symmetry.space_group_name_H-M   'P 1'
#
loop_
_entity.id
_entity.type
_entity.pdbx_description
1 polymer ?
#
loop_
_entity_poly.entity_id
_entity_poly.type
_entity_poly.pdbx_seq_one_letter_code
_entity_poly.pdbx_strand_id
1 'polypeptide(L)'
;CEALNYSFVIRSVVGDPDGYSRLVIIVYDAKNAIPKWDRQRPFPAPLIRARNGEILEIQFTNMLRDQSTSIHFHGLHMLNNPWMDGVEMITQ
;
A
#
# COMPACT_ATOMS: atom_id res chain seq x y z
N CYS A 1 -11.03 16.54 13.92
CA CYS A 1 -10.46 16.24 12.59
C CYS A 1 -10.87 14.83 12.22
N GLU A 2 -11.42 14.64 11.03
CA GLU A 2 -11.72 13.31 10.49
C GLU A 2 -10.45 12.76 9.84
N ALA A 3 -10.18 11.47 10.02
CA ALA A 3 -9.01 10.83 9.40
C ALA A 3 -9.27 10.59 7.90
N LEU A 4 -8.23 10.73 7.08
CA LEU A 4 -8.26 10.29 5.69
C LEU A 4 -8.09 8.76 5.67
N ASN A 5 -9.13 8.10 5.20
CA ASN A 5 -9.25 6.65 5.26
C ASN A 5 -8.86 5.99 3.94
N TYR A 6 -7.90 5.07 3.98
CA TYR A 6 -7.51 4.22 2.85
C TYR A 6 -7.63 2.74 3.21
N SER A 7 -7.92 1.91 2.21
CA SER A 7 -7.94 0.45 2.36
C SER A 7 -7.27 -0.19 1.17
N PHE A 8 -6.19 -0.91 1.42
CA PHE A 8 -5.33 -1.49 0.41
C PHE A 8 -5.21 -3.00 0.59
N VAL A 9 -5.10 -3.70 -0.53
CA VAL A 9 -4.84 -5.14 -0.56
C VAL A 9 -3.51 -5.39 -1.26
N ILE A 10 -2.71 -6.27 -0.67
CA ILE A 10 -1.39 -6.68 -1.17
C ILE A 10 -1.50 -8.10 -1.73
N ARG A 11 -1.12 -8.29 -3.00
CA ARG A 11 -1.17 -9.60 -3.68
C ARG A 11 -0.03 -9.75 -4.68
N SER A 12 0.27 -11.00 -5.03
CA SER A 12 1.11 -11.32 -6.18
C SER A 12 0.24 -11.51 -7.43
N VAL A 13 0.62 -10.86 -8.53
CA VAL A 13 -0.04 -11.00 -9.84
C VAL A 13 1.01 -11.09 -10.95
N VAL A 14 0.61 -11.56 -12.14
CA VAL A 14 1.45 -11.43 -13.33
C VAL A 14 1.37 -9.99 -13.84
N GLY A 15 2.52 -9.35 -14.03
CA GLY A 15 2.64 -8.00 -14.58
C GLY A 15 3.84 -7.87 -15.52
N ASP A 16 3.82 -6.86 -16.38
CA ASP A 16 4.73 -6.65 -17.50
C ASP A 16 5.18 -5.16 -17.61
N PRO A 17 5.75 -4.56 -16.55
CA PRO A 17 6.08 -3.12 -16.52
C PRO A 17 7.10 -2.71 -17.58
N ASP A 18 7.94 -3.64 -18.04
CA ASP A 18 8.94 -3.47 -19.10
C ASP A 18 8.59 -4.25 -20.39
N GLY A 19 7.34 -4.71 -20.52
CA GLY A 19 6.89 -5.53 -21.65
C GLY A 19 7.24 -7.02 -21.54
N TYR A 20 7.86 -7.46 -20.44
CA TYR A 20 8.10 -8.89 -20.17
C TYR A 20 7.40 -9.36 -18.90
N SER A 21 6.45 -10.30 -19.07
CA SER A 21 5.61 -10.82 -18.00
C SER A 21 6.40 -11.57 -16.93
N ARG A 22 6.19 -11.18 -15.67
CA ARG A 22 6.71 -11.84 -14.48
C ARG A 22 5.77 -11.68 -13.30
N LEU A 23 5.96 -12.47 -12.24
CA LEU A 23 5.23 -12.27 -11.00
C LEU A 23 5.73 -10.98 -10.33
N VAL A 24 4.81 -10.11 -9.93
CA VAL A 24 5.08 -8.87 -9.19
C VAL A 24 4.16 -8.78 -7.98
N ILE A 25 4.63 -8.13 -6.92
CA ILE A 25 3.79 -7.77 -5.78
C ILE A 25 3.16 -6.41 -6.08
N ILE A 26 1.84 -6.34 -5.92
CA ILE A 26 1.04 -5.14 -6.16
C ILE A 26 0.32 -4.73 -4.89
N VAL A 27 0.00 -3.45 -4.82
CA VAL A 27 -0.91 -2.87 -3.83
C VAL A 27 -2.05 -2.25 -4.62
N TYR A 28 -3.30 -2.45 -4.22
CA TYR A 28 -4.43 -1.81 -4.89
C TYR A 28 -5.50 -1.35 -3.91
N ASP A 29 -6.23 -0.31 -4.30
CA ASP A 29 -7.32 0.26 -3.51
C ASP A 29 -8.54 -0.67 -3.52
N ALA A 30 -8.92 -1.12 -2.33
CA ALA A 30 -10.04 -2.04 -2.13
C ALA A 30 -11.40 -1.33 -2.19
N LYS A 31 -11.45 -0.01 -1.95
CA LYS A 31 -12.68 0.79 -1.83
C LYS A 31 -12.97 1.58 -3.10
N ASN A 32 -11.94 2.20 -3.69
CA ASN A 32 -12.10 2.93 -4.93
C ASN A 32 -11.87 1.97 -6.08
N ALA A 33 -12.94 1.68 -6.83
CA ALA A 33 -12.88 0.85 -8.01
C ALA A 33 -11.75 1.36 -8.93
N ILE A 34 -10.68 0.58 -9.03
CA ILE A 34 -9.67 0.77 -10.08
C ILE A 34 -10.45 0.95 -11.39
N PRO A 35 -10.26 2.07 -12.13
CA PRO A 35 -10.92 2.29 -13.40
C PRO A 35 -10.78 1.03 -14.25
N LYS A 36 -11.81 0.64 -15.00
CA LYS A 36 -11.82 -0.65 -15.73
C LYS A 36 -10.58 -0.85 -16.62
N TRP A 37 -9.97 0.23 -17.10
CA TRP A 37 -8.73 0.24 -17.91
C TRP A 37 -7.43 0.02 -17.11
N ASP A 38 -7.47 0.22 -15.78
CA ASP A 38 -6.32 0.09 -14.87
C ASP A 38 -6.35 -1.24 -14.08
N ARG A 39 -7.44 -2.02 -14.19
CA ARG A 39 -7.58 -3.33 -13.52
C ARG A 39 -6.54 -4.37 -13.94
N GLN A 40 -5.80 -4.13 -15.02
CA GLN A 40 -4.75 -5.03 -15.51
C GLN A 40 -3.34 -4.62 -15.08
N ARG A 41 -3.11 -3.40 -14.57
CA ARG A 41 -1.76 -2.91 -14.22
C ARG A 41 -1.74 -2.05 -12.95
N PRO A 42 -1.97 -2.63 -11.76
CA PRO A 42 -1.91 -1.91 -10.47
C PRO A 42 -0.46 -1.63 -10.02
N PHE A 43 0.43 -1.37 -10.98
CA PHE A 43 1.82 -1.01 -10.78
C PHE A 43 2.09 0.30 -11.52
N PRO A 44 2.54 1.37 -10.83
CA PRO A 44 2.88 1.43 -9.40
C PRO A 44 1.65 1.39 -8.46
N ALA A 45 1.91 1.27 -7.16
CA ALA A 45 0.88 1.30 -6.12
C ALA A 45 0.05 2.62 -6.12
N PRO A 46 -1.20 2.60 -5.60
CA PRO A 46 -2.04 3.79 -5.51
C PRO A 46 -1.39 4.97 -4.79
N LEU A 47 -1.69 6.18 -5.24
CA LEU A 47 -1.24 7.41 -4.60
C LEU A 47 -2.03 7.69 -3.32
N ILE A 48 -1.33 7.83 -2.19
CA ILE A 48 -1.85 8.43 -0.96
C ILE A 48 -1.60 9.94 -1.04
N ARG A 49 -2.63 10.76 -0.79
CA ARG A 49 -2.53 12.23 -0.83
C ARG A 49 -3.19 12.83 0.41
N ALA A 50 -2.42 13.62 1.14
CA ALA A 50 -2.87 14.35 2.32
C ALA A 50 -2.24 15.75 2.38
N ARG A 51 -2.75 16.58 3.28
CA ARG A 51 -2.21 17.88 3.68
C ARG A 51 -1.46 17.74 4.99
N ASN A 52 -0.53 18.66 5.24
CA ASN A 52 0.19 18.70 6.52
C ASN A 52 -0.79 18.82 7.70
N GLY A 53 -0.60 17.98 8.72
CA GLY A 53 -1.44 17.93 9.91
C GLY A 53 -2.68 17.03 9.80
N GLU A 54 -2.98 16.46 8.63
CA GLU A 54 -4.03 15.45 8.50
C GLU A 54 -3.60 14.11 9.09
N ILE A 55 -4.55 13.39 9.68
CA ILE A 55 -4.35 12.04 10.19
C ILE A 55 -4.72 11.06 9.09
N LEU A 56 -3.80 10.14 8.80
CA LEU A 56 -4.02 9.04 7.87
C LEU A 56 -4.41 7.78 8.64
N GLU A 57 -5.49 7.13 8.23
CA GLU A 57 -5.86 5.79 8.68
C GLU A 57 -5.84 4.87 7.47
N ILE A 58 -4.89 3.93 7.44
CA ILE A 58 -4.63 3.10 6.27
C ILE A 58 -4.67 1.64 6.69
N GLN A 59 -5.64 0.90 6.17
CA GLN A 59 -5.74 -0.54 6.41
C GLN A 59 -5.08 -1.31 5.26
N PHE A 60 -4.06 -2.10 5.56
CA PHE A 60 -3.47 -3.05 4.63
C PHE A 60 -3.96 -4.46 4.91
N THR A 61 -4.40 -5.18 3.88
CA THR A 61 -4.72 -6.60 3.94
C THR A 61 -3.67 -7.37 3.15
N ASN A 62 -2.85 -8.16 3.85
CA ASN A 62 -1.91 -9.06 3.21
C ASN A 62 -2.64 -10.30 2.66
N MET A 63 -2.58 -10.49 1.35
CA MET A 63 -3.12 -11.66 0.65
C MET A 63 -2.05 -12.36 -0.19
N LEU A 64 -0.78 -12.19 0.18
CA LEU A 64 0.32 -13.03 -0.30
C LEU A 64 0.12 -14.44 0.25
N ARG A 65 0.51 -15.45 -0.54
CA ARG A 65 0.21 -16.86 -0.23
C ARG A 65 1.04 -17.39 0.94
N ASP A 66 2.30 -17.05 0.97
CA ASP A 66 3.33 -17.68 1.81
C ASP A 66 4.35 -16.66 2.34
N GLN A 67 4.02 -15.36 2.31
CA GLN A 67 4.90 -14.28 2.70
C GLN A 67 4.20 -13.36 3.71
N SER A 68 4.92 -13.03 4.79
CA SER A 68 4.59 -11.87 5.62
C SER A 68 4.97 -10.58 4.89
N THR A 69 4.41 -9.45 5.32
CA THR A 69 4.72 -8.15 4.74
C THR A 69 4.57 -7.06 5.79
N SER A 70 5.27 -5.95 5.58
CA SER A 70 5.17 -4.72 6.36
C SER A 70 5.36 -3.53 5.41
N ILE A 71 4.79 -2.37 5.75
CA ILE A 71 4.81 -1.17 4.91
C ILE A 71 5.46 -0.03 5.67
N HIS A 72 6.58 0.45 5.13
CA HIS A 72 7.29 1.61 5.65
C HIS A 72 6.92 2.87 4.86
N PHE A 73 6.58 3.95 5.56
CA PHE A 73 6.26 5.24 4.95
C PHE A 73 7.50 6.12 4.90
N HIS A 74 8.30 5.93 3.86
CA HIS A 74 9.57 6.60 3.68
C HIS A 74 9.46 8.13 3.84
N GLY A 75 10.19 8.68 4.81
CA GLY A 75 10.27 10.11 5.07
C GLY A 75 9.25 10.67 6.07
N LEU A 76 8.31 9.86 6.58
CA LEU A 76 7.48 10.28 7.71
C LEU A 76 8.24 10.10 9.03
N HIS A 77 8.17 11.10 9.91
CA HIS A 77 8.88 11.07 11.19
C HIS A 77 8.26 10.10 12.22
N MET A 78 7.03 9.62 11.98
CA MET A 78 6.26 8.78 12.92
C MET A 78 6.19 9.33 14.35
N LEU A 79 6.19 10.65 14.52
CA LEU A 79 6.12 11.30 15.82
C LEU A 79 4.87 10.85 16.57
N ASN A 80 5.05 10.38 17.81
CA ASN A 80 4.03 9.79 18.68
C ASN A 80 3.37 8.49 18.16
N ASN A 81 3.84 7.94 17.03
CA ASN A 81 3.33 6.69 16.45
C ASN A 81 4.47 5.77 15.93
N PRO A 82 5.57 5.55 16.69
CA PRO A 82 6.74 4.81 16.19
C PRO A 82 6.43 3.34 15.85
N TRP A 83 5.41 2.74 16.48
CA TRP A 83 4.98 1.38 16.16
C TRP A 83 4.37 1.26 14.74
N MET A 84 3.98 2.38 14.11
CA MET A 84 3.46 2.40 12.74
C MET A 84 4.55 2.60 11.67
N ASP A 85 5.84 2.64 12.04
CA ASP A 85 6.94 2.87 11.10
C ASP A 85 7.14 1.72 10.09
N GLY A 86 6.71 0.52 10.45
CA GLY A 86 6.61 -0.61 9.53
C GLY A 86 7.94 -1.25 9.12
N VAL A 87 9.01 -1.02 9.86
CA VAL A 87 10.27 -1.76 9.70
C VAL A 87 10.19 -3.09 10.47
N GLU A 88 10.15 -4.20 9.72
CA GLU A 88 10.05 -5.54 10.29
C GLU A 88 11.14 -5.84 11.33
N MET A 89 10.77 -6.56 12.40
CA MET A 89 11.60 -6.86 13.58
C MET A 89 12.08 -5.65 14.41
N ILE A 90 11.69 -4.42 14.04
CA ILE A 90 11.99 -3.20 14.82
C ILE A 90 10.69 -2.52 15.27
N THR A 91 9.72 -2.33 14.36
CA THR A 91 8.44 -1.63 14.57
C THR A 91 7.32 -2.28 13.76
N GLN A 92 6.16 -2.53 14.36
CA GLN A 92 4.98 -3.12 13.69
C GLN A 92 3.71 -2.96 14.52
#